data_AF-A0A2E4FHT7-F1
#
_entry.id   AF-A0A2E4FHT7-F1
#
_cell.length_a   1.000
_cell.length_b   1.000
_cell.length_c   1.000
_cell.angle_alpha   90.00
_cell.angle_beta   90.00
_cell.angle_gamma   90.00
#
_symmetry.space_group_name_H-M   'P 1'
#
loop_
_entity.id
_entity.type
_entity.pdbx_description
1 polymer ?
#
loop_
_entity_poly.entity_id
_entity_poly.type
_entity_poly.pdbx_seq_one_letter_code
_entity_poly.pdbx_strand_id
1 'polypeptide(L)'
;MQDGADMLTMSVYNQNGELVFRQNVGELEPGEHRFAWSGQDSDGNQLPVDTYQITASAIKDGRMQIAPVSILETVSSVSWNPAGQQLDLQLLGGDTVSLAEIQTIAE
;
A
#
# COMPACT_ATOMS: atom_id res chain seq x y z
N MET A 1 0.47 -11.94 3.57
CA MET A 1 1.00 -12.35 4.89
C MET A 1 1.40 -13.81 4.84
N GLN A 2 2.56 -14.20 5.39
CA GLN A 2 3.04 -15.60 5.32
C GLN A 2 2.15 -16.61 6.07
N ASP A 3 1.23 -16.10 6.88
CA ASP A 3 0.60 -16.82 7.96
C ASP A 3 -0.95 -16.79 7.89
N GLY A 4 -1.53 -16.12 6.90
CA GLY A 4 -2.97 -15.89 6.78
C GLY A 4 -3.53 -14.90 7.83
N ALA A 5 -4.85 -14.70 7.81
CA ALA A 5 -5.59 -13.89 8.78
C ALA A 5 -7.06 -14.36 8.88
N ASP A 6 -7.60 -14.41 10.11
CA ASP A 6 -9.02 -14.66 10.37
C ASP A 6 -9.89 -13.48 9.89
N MET A 7 -9.31 -12.28 9.92
CA MET A 7 -9.94 -11.06 9.43
C MET A 7 -8.86 -10.06 9.01
N LEU A 8 -8.94 -9.51 7.81
CA LEU A 8 -8.18 -8.35 7.38
C LEU A 8 -9.10 -7.12 7.26
N THR A 9 -8.67 -5.99 7.79
CA THR A 9 -9.31 -4.68 7.60
C THR A 9 -8.34 -3.75 6.90
N MET A 10 -8.72 -3.26 5.72
CA MET A 10 -8.02 -2.19 5.01
C MET A 10 -8.60 -0.85 5.44
N SER A 11 -7.75 0.12 5.74
CA SER A 11 -8.12 1.48 6.12
C SER A 11 -7.31 2.47 5.31
N VAL A 12 -7.95 3.55 4.85
CA VAL A 12 -7.32 4.61 4.08
C VAL A 12 -7.51 5.93 4.81
N TYR A 13 -6.42 6.68 4.96
CA TYR A 13 -6.38 7.95 5.67
C TYR A 13 -5.92 9.06 4.74
N ASN A 14 -6.48 10.25 4.90
CA ASN A 14 -5.97 11.45 4.23
C ASN A 14 -4.69 11.98 4.92
N GLN A 15 -4.11 13.05 4.38
CA GLN A 15 -2.89 13.68 4.93
C GLN A 15 -3.05 14.21 6.37
N ASN A 16 -4.28 14.51 6.81
CA ASN A 16 -4.57 14.93 8.18
C ASN A 16 -4.68 13.75 9.15
N GLY A 17 -4.55 12.51 8.67
CA GLY A 17 -4.73 11.29 9.46
C GLY A 17 -6.19 10.93 9.69
N GLU A 18 -7.13 11.52 8.95
CA GLU A 18 -8.55 11.21 9.07
C GLU A 18 -8.89 9.97 8.25
N LEU A 19 -9.66 9.05 8.84
CA LEU A 19 -10.14 7.86 8.15
C LEU A 19 -11.18 8.26 7.09
N VAL A 20 -10.85 8.05 5.82
CA VAL A 20 -11.74 8.39 4.69
C VAL A 20 -12.41 7.16 4.08
N PHE A 21 -11.77 5.99 4.20
CA PHE A 21 -12.32 4.74 3.70
C PHE A 21 -11.90 3.57 4.58
N ARG A 22 -12.81 2.62 4.78
CA ARG A 22 -12.54 1.35 5.46
C ARG A 22 -13.26 0.21 4.76
N GLN A 23 -12.56 -0.91 4.60
CA GLN A 23 -13.11 -2.15 4.08
C GLN A 23 -12.70 -3.33 4.97
N ASN A 24 -13.70 -4.10 5.41
CA ASN A 24 -13.46 -5.42 5.98
C ASN A 24 -13.31 -6.41 4.83
N VAL A 25 -12.10 -6.90 4.63
CA VAL A 25 -11.76 -7.83 3.54
C VAL A 25 -12.20 -9.25 3.90
N GLY A 26 -12.16 -9.61 5.18
CA GLY A 26 -12.50 -10.95 5.66
C GLY A 26 -11.28 -11.83 5.88
N GLU A 27 -11.53 -13.14 5.94
CA GLU A 27 -10.50 -14.17 6.09
C GLU A 27 -9.61 -14.25 4.85
N LEU A 28 -8.31 -14.48 5.06
CA LEU A 28 -7.32 -14.63 3.99
C LEU A 28 -6.37 -15.78 4.29
N GLU A 29 -6.17 -16.62 3.28
CA GLU A 29 -5.12 -17.63 3.29
C GLU A 29 -3.71 -17.01 3.31
N PRO A 30 -2.67 -17.76 3.73
CA PRO A 30 -1.29 -17.37 3.56
C PRO A 30 -0.95 -16.98 2.10
N GLY A 31 -0.17 -15.91 1.93
CA GLY A 31 0.30 -15.44 0.63
C GLY A 31 0.15 -13.93 0.41
N GLU A 32 0.47 -13.49 -0.81
CA GLU A 32 0.24 -12.13 -1.25
C GLU A 32 -1.17 -11.99 -1.82
N HIS A 33 -1.86 -10.92 -1.43
CA HIS A 33 -3.21 -10.60 -1.90
C HIS A 33 -3.22 -9.17 -2.43
N ARG A 34 -3.89 -8.95 -3.56
CA ARG A 34 -3.97 -7.64 -4.21
C ARG A 34 -5.36 -7.07 -4.01
N PHE A 35 -5.41 -5.82 -3.59
CA PHE A 35 -6.63 -5.06 -3.39
C PHE A 35 -6.58 -3.78 -4.21
N ALA A 36 -7.76 -3.28 -4.58
CA ALA A 36 -7.90 -2.01 -5.27
C ALA A 36 -8.87 -1.13 -4.48
N TRP A 37 -8.52 0.14 -4.37
CA TRP A 37 -9.39 1.17 -3.83
C TRP A 37 -9.72 2.16 -4.96
N SER A 38 -10.99 2.52 -5.08
CA SER A 38 -11.49 3.37 -6.16
C SER A 38 -11.18 4.86 -5.97
N GLY A 39 -10.57 5.26 -4.85
CA GLY A 39 -10.41 6.66 -4.46
C GLY A 39 -11.71 7.30 -3.97
N GLN A 40 -12.71 6.48 -3.59
CA GLN A 40 -13.96 6.95 -3.01
C GLN A 40 -13.96 6.80 -1.49
N ASP A 41 -14.69 7.67 -0.80
CA ASP A 41 -14.97 7.52 0.63
C ASP A 41 -15.96 6.35 0.90
N SER A 42 -16.25 6.11 2.18
CA SER A 42 -17.22 5.09 2.59
C SER A 42 -18.67 5.36 2.16
N ASP A 43 -18.99 6.58 1.73
CA ASP A 43 -20.30 6.98 1.22
C ASP A 43 -20.38 6.90 -0.32
N GLY A 44 -19.28 6.56 -0.99
CA GLY A 44 -19.17 6.44 -2.46
C GLY A 44 -18.83 7.75 -3.18
N ASN A 45 -18.48 8.81 -2.45
CA ASN A 45 -18.08 10.07 -3.07
C ASN A 45 -16.62 10.01 -3.51
N GLN A 46 -16.32 10.57 -4.69
CA GLN A 46 -14.95 10.69 -5.17
C GLN A 46 -14.15 11.65 -4.30
N LEU A 47 -13.00 11.19 -3.80
CA LEU A 47 -12.08 12.03 -3.05
C LEU A 47 -11.14 12.80 -3.98
N PRO A 48 -10.58 13.94 -3.52
CA PRO A 48 -9.59 14.70 -4.27
C PRO A 48 -8.37 13.88 -4.66
N VAL A 49 -7.71 14.29 -5.75
CA VAL A 49 -6.39 13.76 -6.12
C VAL A 49 -5.37 14.29 -5.12
N ASP A 50 -4.95 13.43 -4.20
CA ASP A 50 -4.05 13.77 -3.10
C ASP A 50 -3.30 12.51 -2.62
N THR A 51 -2.36 12.67 -1.70
CA THR A 51 -1.68 11.56 -1.05
C THR A 51 -2.55 10.96 0.05
N TYR A 52 -2.71 9.64 0.01
CA TYR A 52 -3.44 8.89 1.03
C TYR A 52 -2.54 7.80 1.62
N GLN A 53 -2.73 7.52 2.91
CA GLN A 53 -2.05 6.44 3.59
C GLN A 53 -2.97 5.21 3.67
N ILE A 54 -2.51 4.08 3.14
CA ILE A 54 -3.20 2.80 3.25
C ILE A 54 -2.56 1.98 4.37
N THR A 55 -3.39 1.45 5.28
CA THR A 55 -2.96 0.49 6.29
C THR A 55 -3.83 -0.75 6.27
N ALA A 56 -3.26 -1.86 6.70
CA ALA A 56 -3.96 -3.12 6.83
C ALA A 56 -3.75 -3.68 8.23
N SER A 57 -4.84 -4.01 8.92
CA SER A 57 -4.84 -4.67 10.23
C SER A 57 -5.40 -6.06 10.07
N ALA A 58 -4.68 -7.07 10.56
CA ALA A 58 -5.10 -8.46 10.57
C ALA A 58 -5.45 -8.91 11.98
N ILE A 59 -6.47 -9.74 12.13
CA ILE A 59 -6.71 -10.55 13.33
C ILE A 59 -6.28 -11.97 12.97
N LYS A 60 -5.43 -12.56 13.82
CA LYS A 60 -5.05 -13.96 13.75
C LYS A 60 -5.00 -14.53 15.17
N ASP A 61 -5.65 -15.67 15.39
CA ASP A 61 -5.73 -16.32 16.70
C ASP A 61 -6.26 -15.36 17.80
N GLY A 62 -7.22 -14.52 17.41
CA GLY A 62 -7.81 -13.48 18.29
C GLY A 62 -6.89 -12.31 18.63
N ARG A 63 -5.70 -12.20 18.00
CA ARG A 63 -4.75 -11.10 18.21
C ARG A 63 -4.68 -10.20 16.99
N MET A 64 -4.72 -8.89 17.25
CA MET A 64 -4.53 -7.88 16.21
C MET A 64 -3.04 -7.70 15.89
N GLN A 65 -2.71 -7.62 14.61
CA GLN A 65 -1.37 -7.33 14.09
C GLN A 65 -1.45 -6.43 12.86
N ILE A 66 -0.42 -5.60 12.64
CA ILE A 66 -0.30 -4.80 11.42
C ILE A 66 0.19 -5.72 10.31
N ALA A 67 -0.53 -5.71 9.18
CA ALA A 67 -0.11 -6.41 7.98
C ALA A 67 0.76 -5.46 7.12
N PRO A 68 1.89 -5.94 6.57
CA PRO A 68 2.68 -5.15 5.63
C PRO A 68 1.86 -4.85 4.37
N VAL A 69 1.96 -3.61 3.89
CA VAL A 69 1.28 -3.12 2.68
C VAL A 69 2.34 -2.61 1.71
N SER A 70 2.18 -2.94 0.43
CA SER A 70 2.91 -2.34 -0.68
C SER A 70 1.92 -1.77 -1.69
N ILE A 71 2.32 -0.70 -2.37
CA ILE A 71 1.55 -0.08 -3.44
C ILE A 71 2.18 -0.41 -4.79
N LEU A 72 1.34 -0.59 -5.80
CA LEU A 72 1.80 -0.73 -7.18
C LEU A 72 1.86 0.66 -7.81
N GLU A 73 3.03 1.04 -8.30
CA GLU A 73 3.23 2.32 -8.96
C GLU A 73 4.10 2.17 -10.22
N THR A 74 3.88 3.05 -11.19
CA THR A 74 4.65 3.08 -12.43
C THR A 74 5.96 3.82 -12.21
N VAL A 75 7.06 3.18 -12.62
CA VAL A 75 8.37 3.83 -12.71
C VAL A 75 8.39 4.71 -13.96
N SER A 76 8.61 6.01 -13.80
CA SER A 76 8.71 6.98 -14.90
C SER A 76 10.11 7.05 -15.49
N SER A 77 11.15 6.90 -14.66
CA SER A 77 12.55 6.87 -15.12
C SER A 77 13.45 6.15 -14.12
N VAL A 78 14.62 5.73 -14.60
CA VAL A 78 15.67 5.10 -13.79
C VAL A 78 16.97 5.86 -14.01
N SER A 79 17.70 6.14 -12.95
CA SER A 79 19.00 6.81 -13.00
C SER A 79 20.03 6.15 -12.09
N TRP A 80 21.31 6.34 -12.40
CA TRP A 80 22.40 5.91 -11.53
C TRP A 80 22.79 7.05 -10.59
N ASN A 81 22.79 6.78 -9.30
CA ASN A 81 23.25 7.70 -8.26
C ASN A 81 24.69 7.35 -7.85
N PRO A 82 25.70 8.10 -8.31
CA PRO A 82 27.10 7.80 -8.00
C PRO A 82 27.47 8.06 -6.54
N ALA A 83 26.74 8.92 -5.83
CA ALA A 83 27.01 9.20 -4.42
C ALA A 83 26.61 8.02 -3.53
N GLY A 84 25.46 7.39 -3.81
CA GLY A 84 24.97 6.20 -3.11
C GLY A 84 25.43 4.87 -3.71
N GLN A 85 26.05 4.89 -4.90
CA GLN A 85 26.34 3.70 -5.71
C GLN A 85 25.12 2.80 -5.90
N GLN A 86 23.98 3.41 -6.24
CA GLN A 86 22.70 2.71 -6.38
C GLN A 86 21.90 3.21 -7.58
N LEU A 87 20.85 2.46 -7.93
CA LEU A 87 19.83 2.90 -8.87
C LEU A 87 18.74 3.65 -8.12
N ASP A 88 18.42 4.84 -8.60
CA ASP A 88 17.30 5.66 -8.16
C ASP A 88 16.17 5.53 -9.20
N LEU A 89 14.98 5.15 -8.74
CA LEU A 89 13.78 4.97 -9.55
C LEU A 89 12.83 6.14 -9.26
N GLN A 90 12.53 6.91 -10.29
CA GLN A 90 11.55 7.97 -10.21
C GLN A 90 10.16 7.36 -10.44
N LEU A 91 9.27 7.50 -9.47
CA LEU A 91 7.88 7.06 -9.56
C LEU A 91 7.03 8.13 -10.24
N LEU A 92 5.93 7.72 -10.88
CA LEU A 92 5.04 8.64 -11.60
C LEU A 92 4.39 9.67 -10.66
N GLY A 93 4.17 9.33 -9.40
CA GLY A 93 3.68 10.22 -8.34
C GLY A 93 4.67 11.28 -7.88
N GLY A 94 5.92 11.25 -8.37
CA GLY A 94 6.94 12.27 -8.09
C GLY A 94 7.95 11.86 -7.01
N ASP A 95 7.73 10.75 -6.32
CA ASP A 95 8.69 10.20 -5.37
C ASP A 95 9.88 9.53 -6.06
N THR A 96 11.04 9.55 -5.41
CA THR A 96 12.23 8.80 -5.83
C THR A 96 12.53 7.74 -4.78
N VAL A 97 12.68 6.49 -5.21
CA VAL A 97 13.00 5.35 -4.33
C VAL A 97 14.23 4.61 -4.83
N SER A 98 14.97 3.97 -3.93
CA SER A 98 16.07 3.08 -4.30
C SER A 98 15.55 1.71 -4.74
N LEU A 99 16.34 0.98 -5.54
CA LEU A 99 15.98 -0.41 -5.90
C LEU A 99 15.81 -1.32 -4.66
N ALA A 100 16.49 -1.02 -3.55
CA ALA A 100 16.40 -1.80 -2.31
C ALA A 100 15.03 -1.69 -1.62
N GLU A 101 14.25 -0.64 -1.92
CA GLU A 101 12.90 -0.43 -1.39
C GLU A 101 11.82 -1.10 -2.26
N ILE A 102 12.19 -1.63 -3.42
CA ILE A 102 11.27 -2.30 -4.34
C ILE A 102 11.07 -3.76 -3.90
N GLN A 103 9.82 -4.11 -3.60
CA GLN A 103 9.46 -5.49 -3.27
C GLN A 103 9.43 -6.38 -4.52
N THR A 104 8.84 -5.92 -5.62
CA THR A 104 8.69 -6.69 -6.87
C THR A 104 8.49 -5.74 -8.04
N ILE A 105 8.93 -6.16 -9.23
CA ILE A 105 8.61 -5.51 -10.51
C ILE A 105 7.55 -6.35 -11.21
N ALA A 106 6.43 -5.72 -11.56
CA ALA A 106 5.33 -6.36 -12.30
C ALA A 106 5.37 -5.94 -13.79
N GLU A 107 4.95 -6.85 -14.67
CA GLU A 107 4.79 -6.64 -16.12
C GLU A 107 3.43 -6.02 -16.47
#